data_AF-A0A6G7SA38-F1
#
_entry.id   AF-A0A6G7SA38-F1
#
_cell.length_a   1.000
_cell.length_b   1.000
_cell.length_c   1.000
_cell.angle_alpha   90.00
_cell.angle_beta   90.00
_cell.angle_gamma   90.00
#
_symmetry.space_group_name_H-M   'P 1'
#
loop_
_entity.id
_entity.type
_entity.pdbx_description
1 polymer ?
#
loop_
_entity_poly.entity_id
_entity_poly.type
_entity_poly.pdbx_seq_one_letter_code
_entity_poly.pdbx_strand_id
1 'polypeptide(L)'
;MCRAEMAITEFLLFVLTAMGGASSSILVHGFSWLYGSSGGEIELQEIVNGLINTQMYNSPGISIALIFITVGIGFKLSPAPSHQWTPDVYEGSPTPVIAFLSVTSKVAASASTTRIFDIPFYFSSNEWHLLLEILAILSTILGNLIAIIQTRMKRMLAYSSIGQIGYVIIGIIVGDSNDGYASMITYMMFYISMNLGTFACIVPFGLRTGTDNIRDYVGLYTKDPFLALSLALCLLSLIPKEVFLH
;
A
#
# COMPACT_ATOMS: atom_id res chain seq x y z
N MET A 1 -17.56 -23.98 -14.10
CA MET A 1 -16.27 -23.63 -13.47
C MET A 1 -15.38 -22.81 -14.40
N CYS A 2 -14.95 -23.33 -15.56
CA CYS A 2 -14.05 -22.61 -16.47
C CYS A 2 -14.53 -21.22 -16.93
N ARG A 3 -15.85 -21.00 -17.12
CA ARG A 3 -16.41 -19.71 -17.54
C ARG A 3 -16.47 -18.65 -16.44
N ALA A 4 -16.56 -19.08 -15.17
CA ALA A 4 -16.59 -18.18 -14.01
C ALA A 4 -15.17 -17.77 -13.62
N GLU A 5 -14.21 -18.70 -13.65
CA GLU A 5 -12.79 -18.38 -13.46
C GLU A 5 -12.28 -17.44 -14.55
N MET A 6 -12.66 -17.67 -15.81
CA MET A 6 -12.30 -16.81 -16.94
C MET A 6 -12.87 -15.38 -16.81
N ALA A 7 -14.14 -15.26 -16.38
CA ALA A 7 -14.77 -13.96 -16.12
C ALA A 7 -14.14 -13.22 -14.93
N ILE A 8 -13.71 -13.95 -13.88
CA ILE A 8 -12.99 -13.36 -12.74
C ILE A 8 -11.62 -12.86 -13.19
N THR A 9 -10.86 -13.63 -13.98
CA THR A 9 -9.56 -13.18 -14.51
C THR A 9 -9.69 -12.00 -15.47
N GLU A 10 -10.70 -11.95 -16.33
CA GLU A 10 -10.93 -10.79 -17.21
C GLU A 10 -11.35 -9.54 -16.43
N PHE A 11 -12.19 -9.71 -15.40
CA PHE A 11 -12.56 -8.63 -14.49
C PHE A 11 -11.34 -8.11 -13.72
N LEU A 12 -10.45 -8.99 -13.27
CA LEU A 12 -9.22 -8.62 -12.57
C LEU A 12 -8.21 -7.91 -13.47
N LEU A 13 -8.06 -8.41 -14.70
CA LEU A 13 -7.23 -7.76 -15.71
C LEU A 13 -7.79 -6.36 -16.03
N PHE A 14 -9.11 -6.24 -16.15
CA PHE A 14 -9.78 -4.96 -16.36
C PHE A 14 -9.57 -4.01 -15.18
N VAL A 15 -9.76 -4.46 -13.93
CA VAL A 15 -9.56 -3.64 -12.73
C VAL A 15 -8.12 -3.14 -12.63
N LEU A 16 -7.13 -4.02 -12.80
CA LEU A 16 -5.72 -3.64 -12.72
C LEU A 16 -5.31 -2.72 -13.87
N THR A 17 -5.77 -2.99 -15.10
CA THR A 17 -5.35 -2.20 -16.28
C THR A 17 -6.09 -0.87 -16.36
N ALA A 18 -7.40 -0.85 -16.08
CA ALA A 18 -8.21 0.36 -16.14
C ALA A 18 -7.96 1.27 -14.94
N MET A 19 -8.00 0.75 -13.71
CA MET A 19 -7.76 1.58 -12.51
C MET A 19 -6.27 1.91 -12.34
N GLY A 20 -5.38 0.97 -12.68
CA GLY A 20 -3.94 1.22 -12.75
C GLY A 20 -3.55 2.22 -13.85
N GLY A 21 -4.19 2.14 -15.01
CA GLY A 21 -4.03 3.13 -16.09
C GLY A 21 -4.54 4.52 -15.69
N ALA A 22 -5.72 4.58 -15.07
CA ALA A 22 -6.30 5.84 -14.58
C ALA A 22 -5.46 6.49 -13.47
N SER A 23 -4.95 5.72 -12.52
CA SER A 23 -4.05 6.27 -11.48
C SER A 23 -2.72 6.75 -12.06
N SER A 24 -2.17 6.02 -13.04
CA SER A 24 -0.93 6.41 -13.71
C SER A 24 -1.11 7.68 -14.55
N SER A 25 -2.25 7.85 -15.23
CA SER A 25 -2.53 9.09 -15.97
C SER A 25 -2.70 10.27 -15.02
N ILE A 26 -3.35 10.09 -13.87
CA ILE A 26 -3.44 11.09 -12.79
C ILE A 26 -2.05 11.49 -12.27
N LEU A 27 -1.16 10.51 -12.00
CA LEU A 27 0.23 10.77 -11.61
C LEU A 27 0.96 11.63 -12.64
N VAL A 28 0.87 11.25 -13.92
CA VAL A 28 1.55 11.96 -15.01
C VAL A 28 1.02 13.38 -15.16
N HIS A 29 -0.29 13.61 -14.95
CA HIS A 29 -0.84 14.97 -14.92
C HIS A 29 -0.26 15.81 -13.78
N GLY A 30 -0.08 15.22 -12.58
CA GLY A 30 0.59 15.91 -11.47
C GLY A 30 2.04 16.28 -11.77
N PHE A 31 2.81 15.36 -12.36
CA PHE A 31 4.18 15.65 -12.81
C PHE A 31 4.24 16.67 -13.95
N SER A 32 3.25 16.68 -14.86
CA SER A 32 3.15 17.68 -15.93
C SER A 32 3.01 19.10 -15.38
N TRP A 33 2.24 19.28 -14.30
CA TRP A 33 2.13 20.57 -13.60
C TRP A 33 3.45 21.02 -12.97
N LEU A 34 4.21 20.10 -12.35
CA LEU A 34 5.55 20.39 -11.81
C LEU A 34 6.53 20.78 -12.93
N TYR A 35 6.56 19.99 -14.01
CA TYR A 35 7.40 20.24 -15.17
C TYR A 35 7.14 21.62 -15.79
N GLY A 36 5.86 21.95 -16.02
CA GLY A 36 5.46 23.25 -16.57
C GLY A 36 5.80 24.43 -15.67
N SER A 37 5.63 24.27 -14.35
CA SER A 37 5.91 25.34 -13.37
C SER A 37 7.42 25.56 -13.13
N SER A 38 8.21 24.51 -13.32
CA SER A 38 9.67 24.55 -13.20
C SER A 38 10.38 25.12 -14.43
N GLY A 39 9.69 25.31 -15.56
CA GLY A 39 10.30 25.77 -16.80
C GLY A 39 10.89 24.66 -17.69
N GLY A 40 10.57 23.39 -17.42
CA GLY A 40 10.96 22.25 -18.26
C GLY A 40 12.01 21.30 -17.67
N GLU A 41 12.29 21.40 -16.37
CA GLU A 41 13.25 20.51 -15.70
C GLU A 41 12.63 19.15 -15.36
N ILE A 42 13.46 18.10 -15.40
CA ILE A 42 13.03 16.71 -15.18
C ILE A 42 13.63 16.13 -13.90
N GLU A 43 14.83 16.55 -13.51
CA GLU A 43 15.44 16.10 -12.26
C GLU A 43 14.74 16.73 -11.06
N LEU A 44 14.42 15.94 -10.03
CA LEU A 44 13.66 16.44 -8.86
C LEU A 44 14.34 17.63 -8.16
N GLN A 45 15.68 17.64 -8.12
CA GLN A 45 16.45 18.74 -7.53
C GLN A 45 16.41 20.00 -8.41
N GLU A 46 16.47 19.82 -9.73
CA GLU A 46 16.35 20.92 -10.69
C GLU A 46 14.93 21.49 -10.72
N ILE A 47 13.90 20.65 -10.51
CA ILE A 47 12.52 21.08 -10.37
C ILE A 47 12.37 22.08 -9.21
N VAL A 48 12.98 21.79 -8.06
CA VAL A 48 12.99 22.70 -6.91
C VAL A 48 13.65 24.03 -7.28
N ASN A 49 14.81 23.99 -7.93
CA ASN A 49 15.53 25.20 -8.35
C ASN A 49 14.72 26.02 -9.37
N GLY A 50 14.08 25.35 -10.34
CA GLY A 50 13.21 25.98 -11.32
C GLY A 50 12.00 26.67 -10.67
N LEU A 51 11.36 26.02 -9.70
CA LEU A 51 10.24 26.59 -8.93
C LEU A 51 10.63 27.83 -8.12
N ILE A 52 11.85 27.85 -7.56
CA ILE A 52 12.40 29.02 -6.86
C ILE A 52 12.64 30.16 -7.86
N ASN A 53 13.28 29.85 -8.98
CA ASN A 53 13.64 30.84 -10.00
C ASN A 53 12.42 31.49 -10.65
N THR A 54 11.35 30.73 -10.89
CA THR A 54 10.09 31.25 -11.44
C THR A 54 9.20 31.90 -10.38
N GLN A 55 9.58 31.84 -9.09
CA GLN A 55 8.78 32.28 -7.94
C GLN A 55 7.40 31.62 -7.87
N MET A 56 7.24 30.46 -8.50
CA MET A 56 5.95 29.74 -8.58
C MET A 56 5.73 28.78 -7.42
N TYR A 57 6.66 28.70 -6.45
CA TYR A 57 6.64 27.74 -5.33
C TYR A 57 5.38 27.78 -4.44
N ASN A 58 4.64 28.90 -4.42
CA ASN A 58 3.36 29.03 -3.70
C ASN A 58 2.16 29.24 -4.65
N SER A 59 2.31 28.85 -5.92
CA SER A 59 1.25 28.96 -6.91
C SER A 59 0.18 27.88 -6.70
N PRO A 60 -1.09 28.15 -7.04
CA PRO A 60 -2.15 27.14 -6.96
C PRO A 60 -1.86 25.92 -7.84
N GLY A 61 -1.01 26.05 -8.86
CA GLY A 61 -0.57 24.94 -9.72
C GLY A 61 0.18 23.85 -8.97
N ILE A 62 0.95 24.22 -7.93
CA ILE A 62 1.70 23.25 -7.12
C ILE A 62 0.77 22.49 -6.18
N SER A 63 -0.20 23.16 -5.56
CA SER A 63 -1.21 22.49 -4.74
C SER A 63 -2.04 21.50 -5.58
N ILE A 64 -2.37 21.85 -6.83
CA ILE A 64 -3.01 20.94 -7.78
C ILE A 64 -2.10 19.74 -8.09
N ALA A 65 -0.82 19.97 -8.37
CA ALA A 65 0.16 18.91 -8.62
C ALA A 65 0.27 17.96 -7.42
N LEU A 66 0.33 18.51 -6.21
CA LEU A 66 0.40 17.79 -4.94
C LEU A 66 -0.81 16.86 -4.77
N ILE A 67 -2.03 17.35 -5.01
CA ILE A 67 -3.25 16.53 -4.93
C ILE A 67 -3.21 15.39 -5.95
N PHE A 68 -2.91 15.68 -7.22
CA PHE A 68 -2.87 14.63 -8.26
C PHE A 68 -1.80 13.58 -7.98
N ILE A 69 -0.61 13.98 -7.53
CA ILE A 69 0.46 13.07 -7.14
C ILE A 69 0.02 12.22 -5.94
N THR A 70 -0.58 12.84 -4.93
CA THR A 70 -1.07 12.14 -3.72
C THR A 70 -2.13 11.09 -4.07
N VAL A 71 -3.09 11.42 -4.94
CA VAL A 71 -4.13 10.47 -5.39
C VAL A 71 -3.51 9.30 -6.15
N GLY A 72 -2.56 9.59 -7.04
CA GLY A 72 -1.94 8.57 -7.87
C GLY A 72 -0.98 7.65 -7.11
N ILE A 73 -0.20 8.18 -6.17
CA ILE A 73 0.65 7.40 -5.25
C ILE A 73 -0.23 6.63 -4.27
N GLY A 74 -1.28 7.26 -3.76
CA GLY A 74 -2.31 6.66 -2.92
C GLY A 74 -2.85 5.38 -3.56
N PHE A 75 -3.21 5.40 -4.84
CA PHE A 75 -3.65 4.17 -5.52
C PHE A 75 -2.62 3.03 -5.46
N LYS A 76 -1.31 3.30 -5.57
CA LYS A 76 -0.25 2.28 -5.51
C LYS A 76 0.00 1.75 -4.09
N LEU A 77 -0.15 2.60 -3.07
CA LEU A 77 -0.03 2.24 -1.66
C LEU A 77 -1.30 1.53 -1.12
N SER A 78 -2.45 1.86 -1.71
CA SER A 78 -3.81 1.47 -1.31
C SER A 78 -4.24 1.89 0.11
N PRO A 79 -3.97 3.12 0.60
CA PRO A 79 -4.60 3.59 1.82
C PRO A 79 -6.08 3.90 1.56
N ALA A 80 -6.86 3.97 2.62
CA ALA A 80 -8.23 4.50 2.53
C ALA A 80 -8.20 5.99 2.12
N PRO A 81 -9.07 6.45 1.20
CA PRO A 81 -10.21 5.74 0.60
C PRO A 81 -9.89 4.95 -0.68
N SER A 82 -8.69 5.09 -1.26
CA SER A 82 -8.30 4.50 -2.55
C SER A 82 -8.11 2.97 -2.58
N HIS A 83 -8.54 2.26 -1.53
CA HIS A 83 -8.28 0.83 -1.34
C HIS A 83 -9.26 -0.11 -2.04
N GLN A 84 -10.30 0.39 -2.74
CA GLN A 84 -11.43 -0.45 -3.20
C GLN A 84 -10.98 -1.64 -4.05
N TRP A 85 -9.94 -1.45 -4.87
CA TRP A 85 -9.43 -2.49 -5.76
C TRP A 85 -8.68 -3.61 -5.02
N THR A 86 -8.13 -3.33 -3.83
CA THR A 86 -7.18 -4.23 -3.15
C THR A 86 -7.84 -5.54 -2.67
N PRO A 87 -9.00 -5.53 -1.97
CA PRO A 87 -9.66 -6.78 -1.56
C PRO A 87 -10.04 -7.70 -2.72
N ASP A 88 -10.53 -7.14 -3.83
CA ASP A 88 -10.99 -7.91 -4.98
C ASP A 88 -9.82 -8.53 -5.74
N VAL A 89 -8.71 -7.79 -5.87
CA VAL A 89 -7.48 -8.32 -6.48
C VAL A 89 -6.87 -9.44 -5.63
N TYR A 90 -6.91 -9.31 -4.30
CA TYR A 90 -6.45 -10.36 -3.38
C TYR A 90 -7.32 -11.62 -3.44
N GLU A 91 -8.62 -11.51 -3.68
CA GLU A 91 -9.47 -12.70 -3.72
C GLU A 91 -9.42 -13.41 -5.08
N GLY A 92 -9.45 -12.65 -6.19
CA GLY A 92 -9.58 -13.24 -7.51
C GLY A 92 -8.25 -13.65 -8.17
N SER A 93 -7.10 -13.22 -7.65
CA SER A 93 -5.80 -13.56 -8.24
C SER A 93 -5.23 -14.87 -7.67
N PRO A 94 -4.34 -15.56 -8.41
CA PRO A 94 -3.56 -16.66 -7.87
C PRO A 94 -2.72 -16.22 -6.66
N THR A 95 -2.74 -17.01 -5.59
CA THR A 95 -2.07 -16.70 -4.31
C THR A 95 -0.60 -16.28 -4.44
N PRO A 96 0.24 -16.93 -5.29
CA PRO A 96 1.63 -16.51 -5.45
C PRO A 96 1.80 -15.12 -6.08
N VAL A 97 0.90 -14.74 -7.00
CA VAL A 97 0.92 -13.42 -7.64
C VAL A 97 0.59 -12.33 -6.62
N ILE A 98 -0.39 -12.58 -5.74
CA ILE A 98 -0.76 -11.64 -4.68
C ILE A 98 0.36 -11.52 -3.64
N ALA A 99 1.03 -12.62 -3.32
CA ALA A 99 2.18 -12.59 -2.39
C ALA A 99 3.27 -11.64 -2.91
N PHE A 100 3.56 -11.70 -4.21
CA PHE A 100 4.54 -10.79 -4.84
C PHE A 100 4.04 -9.34 -4.91
N LEU A 101 2.80 -9.12 -5.36
CA LEU A 101 2.23 -7.77 -5.52
C LEU A 101 2.00 -7.05 -4.19
N SER A 102 1.56 -7.77 -3.16
CA SER A 102 1.30 -7.22 -1.82
C SER A 102 2.53 -6.59 -1.20
N VAL A 103 3.71 -7.15 -1.47
CA VAL A 103 4.97 -6.72 -0.89
C VAL A 103 5.69 -5.74 -1.83
N THR A 104 6.00 -6.17 -3.05
CA THR A 104 6.88 -5.40 -3.96
C THR A 104 6.28 -4.05 -4.32
N SER A 105 4.98 -4.02 -4.63
CA SER A 105 4.31 -2.76 -5.02
C SER A 105 4.29 -1.76 -3.87
N LYS A 106 4.03 -2.22 -2.63
CA LYS A 106 3.95 -1.34 -1.46
C LYS A 106 5.32 -0.81 -1.04
N VAL A 107 6.36 -1.64 -1.10
CA VAL A 107 7.75 -1.21 -0.81
C VAL A 107 8.22 -0.18 -1.83
N ALA A 108 7.99 -0.44 -3.13
CA ALA A 108 8.35 0.51 -4.18
C ALA A 108 7.58 1.83 -4.03
N ALA A 109 6.27 1.74 -3.75
CA ALA A 109 5.43 2.91 -3.56
C ALA A 109 5.87 3.73 -2.33
N SER A 110 6.14 3.11 -1.18
CA SER A 110 6.58 3.82 0.03
C SER A 110 7.93 4.51 -0.17
N ALA A 111 8.89 3.84 -0.84
CA ALA A 111 10.18 4.44 -1.17
C ALA A 111 10.06 5.60 -2.19
N SER A 112 9.13 5.49 -3.15
CA SER A 112 8.87 6.59 -4.09
C SER A 112 8.19 7.78 -3.40
N THR A 113 7.33 7.51 -2.42
CA THR A 113 6.58 8.52 -1.67
C THR A 113 7.53 9.43 -0.92
N THR A 114 8.48 8.89 -0.15
CA THR A 114 9.45 9.72 0.57
C THR A 114 10.18 10.69 -0.37
N ARG A 115 10.79 10.19 -1.44
CA ARG A 115 11.51 11.05 -2.40
C ARG A 115 10.64 12.10 -3.08
N ILE A 116 9.42 11.74 -3.48
CA ILE A 116 8.53 12.64 -4.23
C ILE A 116 7.90 13.70 -3.32
N PHE A 117 7.67 13.44 -2.04
CA PHE A 117 7.12 14.44 -1.13
C PHE A 117 8.22 15.32 -0.51
N ASP A 118 9.38 14.74 -0.16
CA ASP A 118 10.42 15.49 0.54
C ASP A 118 11.17 16.48 -0.35
N ILE A 119 11.39 16.13 -1.63
CA ILE A 119 12.23 16.95 -2.53
C ILE A 119 11.41 18.10 -3.16
N PRO A 120 10.47 17.85 -4.10
CA PRO A 120 9.79 18.93 -4.80
C PRO A 120 8.79 19.70 -3.93
N PHE A 121 8.24 19.09 -2.87
CA PHE A 121 7.24 19.72 -1.99
C PHE A 121 7.80 20.18 -0.65
N TYR A 122 9.11 20.41 -0.56
CA TYR A 122 9.76 20.97 0.63
C TYR A 122 9.09 22.26 1.14
N PHE A 123 8.66 23.13 0.21
CA PHE A 123 7.99 24.40 0.54
C PHE A 123 6.55 24.24 1.06
N SER A 124 5.89 23.10 0.79
CA SER A 124 4.50 22.85 1.18
C SER A 124 4.39 21.68 2.16
N SER A 125 5.37 21.58 3.08
CA SER A 125 5.44 20.49 4.06
C SER A 125 4.15 20.29 4.83
N ASN A 126 3.60 21.39 5.36
CA ASN A 126 2.39 21.35 6.17
C ASN A 126 1.16 20.80 5.41
N GLU A 127 1.02 21.10 4.11
CA GLU A 127 -0.12 20.64 3.31
C GLU A 127 -0.05 19.13 3.04
N TRP A 128 1.11 18.61 2.66
CA TRP A 128 1.24 17.17 2.38
C TRP A 128 1.25 16.33 3.66
N HIS A 129 1.82 16.83 4.77
CA HIS A 129 1.70 16.16 6.08
C HIS A 129 0.24 15.96 6.44
N LEU A 130 -0.59 17.01 6.37
CA LEU A 130 -2.01 16.94 6.70
C LEU A 130 -2.78 15.95 5.82
N LEU A 131 -2.49 15.90 4.51
CA LEU A 131 -3.11 14.93 3.60
C LEU A 131 -2.73 13.49 3.95
N LEU A 132 -1.44 13.23 4.20
CA LEU A 132 -0.96 11.89 4.58
C LEU A 132 -1.47 11.47 5.96
N GLU A 133 -1.61 12.39 6.91
CA GLU A 133 -2.18 12.11 8.24
C GLU A 133 -3.62 11.62 8.15
N ILE A 134 -4.46 12.32 7.38
CA ILE A 134 -5.85 11.91 7.15
C ILE A 134 -5.91 10.52 6.53
N LEU A 135 -5.06 10.25 5.53
CA LEU A 135 -4.96 8.93 4.88
C LEU A 135 -4.50 7.85 5.87
N ALA A 136 -3.52 8.13 6.72
CA ALA A 136 -2.98 7.20 7.70
C ALA A 136 -4.03 6.81 8.75
N ILE A 137 -4.72 7.80 9.33
CA ILE A 137 -5.78 7.59 10.33
C ILE A 137 -6.92 6.80 9.72
N LEU A 138 -7.39 7.19 8.54
CA LEU A 138 -8.50 6.51 7.88
C LEU A 138 -8.13 5.06 7.51
N SER A 139 -6.90 4.83 7.04
CA SER A 139 -6.44 3.50 6.62
C SER A 139 -6.24 2.55 7.78
N THR A 140 -5.67 3.01 8.90
CA THR A 140 -5.49 2.19 10.11
C THR A 140 -6.84 1.80 10.71
N ILE A 141 -7.80 2.74 10.81
CA ILE A 141 -9.12 2.48 11.36
C ILE A 141 -9.92 1.54 10.45
N LEU A 142 -10.09 1.89 9.17
CA LEU A 142 -10.92 1.09 8.26
C LEU A 142 -10.31 -0.28 7.96
N GLY A 143 -8.99 -0.36 7.78
CA GLY A 143 -8.30 -1.62 7.52
C GLY A 143 -8.51 -2.62 8.66
N ASN A 144 -8.31 -2.18 9.91
CA ASN A 144 -8.43 -3.06 11.07
C ASN A 144 -9.89 -3.44 11.37
N LEU A 145 -10.85 -2.50 11.28
CA LEU A 145 -12.25 -2.79 11.55
C LEU A 145 -12.86 -3.76 10.53
N ILE A 146 -12.60 -3.54 9.23
CA ILE A 146 -13.19 -4.37 8.18
C ILE A 146 -12.55 -5.75 8.14
N ALA A 147 -11.26 -5.88 8.52
CA ALA A 147 -10.56 -7.17 8.61
C ALA A 147 -11.25 -8.15 9.57
N ILE A 148 -11.80 -7.68 10.70
CA ILE A 148 -12.43 -8.52 11.74
C ILE A 148 -13.66 -9.27 11.21
N ILE A 149 -14.40 -8.66 10.28
CA ILE A 149 -15.67 -9.19 9.77
C ILE A 149 -15.45 -10.14 8.57
N GLN A 150 -14.25 -10.20 8.02
CA GLN A 150 -13.96 -11.04 6.85
C GLN A 150 -14.03 -12.53 7.19
N THR A 151 -14.60 -13.32 6.27
CA THR A 151 -14.70 -14.79 6.38
C THR A 151 -13.71 -15.54 5.50
N ARG A 152 -13.08 -14.82 4.55
CA ARG A 152 -12.13 -15.33 3.56
C ARG A 152 -10.72 -14.88 3.94
N MET A 153 -9.76 -15.81 3.97
CA MET A 153 -8.38 -15.54 4.40
C MET A 153 -7.72 -14.45 3.55
N LYS A 154 -7.85 -14.53 2.22
CA LYS A 154 -7.23 -13.56 1.31
C LYS A 154 -7.79 -12.15 1.47
N ARG A 155 -9.12 -12.01 1.63
CA ARG A 155 -9.76 -10.70 1.91
C ARG A 155 -9.33 -10.14 3.26
N MET A 156 -9.25 -10.98 4.29
CA MET A 156 -8.76 -10.57 5.62
C MET A 156 -7.33 -10.02 5.52
N LEU A 157 -6.44 -10.70 4.80
CA LEU A 157 -5.08 -10.22 4.55
C LEU A 157 -5.02 -8.93 3.73
N ALA A 158 -5.94 -8.76 2.77
CA ALA A 158 -6.04 -7.51 2.01
C ALA A 158 -6.34 -6.33 2.94
N TYR A 159 -7.33 -6.46 3.83
CA TYR A 159 -7.66 -5.42 4.80
C TYR A 159 -6.58 -5.22 5.86
N SER A 160 -5.91 -6.27 6.32
CA SER A 160 -4.72 -6.15 7.16
C SER A 160 -3.64 -5.31 6.45
N SER A 161 -3.36 -5.58 5.17
CA SER A 161 -2.38 -4.82 4.39
C SER A 161 -2.74 -3.33 4.19
N ILE A 162 -4.03 -3.01 4.20
CA ILE A 162 -4.56 -1.63 4.18
C ILE A 162 -4.38 -0.98 5.56
N GLY A 163 -4.58 -1.71 6.65
CA GLY A 163 -4.24 -1.22 7.99
C GLY A 163 -2.75 -0.91 8.12
N GLN A 164 -1.90 -1.86 7.70
CA GLN A 164 -0.44 -1.73 7.84
C GLN A 164 0.16 -0.54 7.10
N ILE A 165 -0.37 -0.20 5.90
CA ILE A 165 0.17 0.94 5.15
C ILE A 165 -0.05 2.26 5.88
N GLY A 166 -1.08 2.36 6.73
CA GLY A 166 -1.28 3.52 7.58
C GLY A 166 -0.13 3.73 8.57
N TYR A 167 0.41 2.67 9.16
CA TYR A 167 1.60 2.77 10.05
C TYR A 167 2.86 3.17 9.27
N VAL A 168 3.01 2.68 8.03
CA VAL A 168 4.13 3.08 7.15
C VAL A 168 4.04 4.57 6.83
N ILE A 169 2.84 5.09 6.54
CA ILE A 169 2.62 6.51 6.25
C ILE A 169 2.98 7.38 7.47
N ILE A 170 2.71 6.93 8.70
CA ILE A 170 3.13 7.66 9.92
C ILE A 170 4.66 7.85 9.95
N GLY A 171 5.44 6.82 9.60
CA GLY A 171 6.90 6.93 9.50
C GLY A 171 7.35 7.92 8.42
N ILE A 172 6.63 8.02 7.30
CA ILE A 172 6.90 9.00 6.23
C ILE A 172 6.64 10.42 6.72
N ILE A 173 5.55 10.65 7.46
CA ILE A 173 5.17 11.98 7.99
C ILE A 173 6.22 12.49 8.97
N VAL A 174 6.71 11.64 9.87
CA VAL A 174 7.74 12.04 10.86
C VAL A 174 9.07 12.40 10.18
N GLY A 175 9.37 11.75 9.05
CA GLY A 175 10.57 12.01 8.27
C GLY A 175 11.86 11.81 9.07
N ASP A 176 12.84 12.70 8.90
CA ASP A 176 14.15 12.60 9.55
C ASP A 176 14.18 13.14 10.99
N SER A 177 13.13 13.86 11.41
CA SER A 177 13.13 14.61 12.67
C SER A 177 13.25 13.73 13.93
N ASN A 178 12.77 12.48 13.88
CA ASN A 178 12.80 11.50 14.97
C ASN A 178 13.06 10.07 14.44
N ASP A 179 14.01 9.90 13.51
CA ASP A 179 14.32 8.59 12.89
C ASP A 179 13.09 7.92 12.24
N GLY A 180 12.15 8.72 11.73
CA GLY A 180 10.90 8.26 11.11
C GLY A 180 11.15 7.35 9.91
N TYR A 181 12.09 7.71 9.03
CA TYR A 181 12.47 6.83 7.91
C TYR A 181 13.09 5.51 8.36
N ALA A 182 13.88 5.50 9.44
CA ALA A 182 14.46 4.29 9.97
C ALA A 182 13.37 3.36 10.54
N SER A 183 12.41 3.91 11.28
CA SER A 183 11.24 3.15 11.76
C SER A 183 10.38 2.61 10.61
N MET A 184 10.19 3.39 9.54
CA MET A 184 9.47 2.95 8.35
C MET A 184 10.18 1.78 7.65
N ILE A 185 11.50 1.89 7.43
CA ILE A 185 12.29 0.85 6.74
C ILE A 185 12.30 -0.44 7.54
N THR A 186 12.58 -0.35 8.85
CA THR A 186 12.57 -1.52 9.74
C THR A 186 11.19 -2.18 9.77
N TYR A 187 10.12 -1.41 9.89
CA TYR A 187 8.76 -1.91 9.82
C TYR A 187 8.45 -2.60 8.47
N MET A 188 8.90 -2.03 7.35
CA MET A 188 8.72 -2.63 6.02
C MET A 188 9.48 -3.95 5.85
N MET A 189 10.68 -4.08 6.42
CA MET A 189 11.43 -5.35 6.43
C MET A 189 10.69 -6.45 7.18
N PHE A 190 10.10 -6.10 8.32
CA PHE A 190 9.23 -6.97 9.10
C PHE A 190 7.96 -7.34 8.32
N TYR A 191 7.28 -6.36 7.72
CA TYR A 191 6.11 -6.55 6.88
C TYR A 191 6.36 -7.50 5.70
N ILE A 192 7.49 -7.35 5.00
CA ILE A 192 7.92 -8.24 3.90
C ILE A 192 7.99 -9.68 4.42
N SER A 193 8.73 -9.89 5.51
CA SER A 193 8.99 -11.22 6.06
C SER A 193 7.71 -11.90 6.55
N MET A 194 6.82 -11.16 7.22
CA MET A 194 5.57 -11.67 7.77
C MET A 194 4.54 -11.99 6.67
N ASN A 195 4.40 -11.13 5.65
CA ASN A 195 3.48 -11.40 4.55
C ASN A 195 3.93 -12.56 3.69
N LEU A 196 5.21 -12.61 3.30
CA LEU A 196 5.73 -13.73 2.53
C LEU A 196 5.61 -15.04 3.32
N GLY A 197 5.89 -15.03 4.63
CA GLY A 197 5.69 -16.20 5.49
C GLY A 197 4.23 -16.64 5.57
N THR A 198 3.30 -15.69 5.68
CA THR A 198 1.85 -15.98 5.71
C THR A 198 1.39 -16.58 4.37
N PHE A 199 1.76 -15.98 3.25
CA PHE A 199 1.42 -16.51 1.93
C PHE A 199 2.08 -17.86 1.65
N ALA A 200 3.31 -18.09 2.12
CA ALA A 200 4.00 -19.38 2.02
C ALA A 200 3.24 -20.50 2.76
N CYS A 201 2.47 -20.18 3.80
CA CYS A 201 1.60 -21.14 4.49
C CYS A 201 0.24 -21.32 3.78
N ILE A 202 -0.32 -20.24 3.22
CA ILE A 202 -1.65 -20.28 2.56
C ILE A 202 -1.60 -20.98 1.20
N VAL A 203 -0.52 -20.83 0.42
CA VAL A 203 -0.37 -21.49 -0.88
C VAL A 203 -0.52 -23.03 -0.79
N PRO A 204 0.27 -23.76 0.03
CA PRO A 204 0.15 -25.22 0.12
C PRO A 204 -1.19 -25.65 0.73
N PHE A 205 -1.76 -24.87 1.66
CA PHE A 205 -3.09 -25.15 2.20
C PHE A 205 -4.15 -25.09 1.08
N GLY A 206 -4.18 -23.99 0.32
CA GLY A 206 -5.13 -23.80 -0.77
C GLY A 206 -4.98 -24.83 -1.90
N LEU A 207 -3.77 -25.30 -2.17
CA LEU A 207 -3.53 -26.39 -3.14
C LEU A 207 -4.06 -27.74 -2.66
N ARG A 208 -4.11 -28.00 -1.35
CA ARG A 208 -4.59 -29.26 -0.76
C ARG A 208 -6.10 -29.30 -0.60
N THR A 209 -6.71 -28.20 -0.16
CA THR A 209 -8.14 -28.13 0.19
C THR A 209 -9.00 -27.52 -0.92
N GLY A 210 -8.42 -26.71 -1.79
CA GLY A 210 -9.15 -25.94 -2.81
C GLY A 210 -10.00 -24.81 -2.23
N THR A 211 -9.86 -24.48 -0.95
CA THR A 211 -10.67 -23.46 -0.27
C THR A 211 -9.84 -22.41 0.46
N ASP A 212 -10.36 -21.18 0.49
CA ASP A 212 -9.75 -20.02 1.16
C ASP A 212 -10.59 -19.51 2.35
N ASN A 213 -11.58 -20.29 2.82
CA ASN A 213 -12.40 -19.89 3.96
C ASN A 213 -11.65 -20.06 5.28
N ILE A 214 -11.79 -19.11 6.19
CA ILE A 214 -11.18 -19.17 7.52
C ILE A 214 -11.65 -20.41 8.31
N ARG A 215 -12.92 -20.81 8.14
CA ARG A 215 -13.52 -21.96 8.84
C ARG A 215 -12.86 -23.29 8.48
N ASP A 216 -12.26 -23.40 7.30
CA ASP A 216 -11.66 -24.65 6.83
C ASP A 216 -10.28 -24.91 7.46
N TYR A 217 -9.74 -23.92 8.17
CA TYR A 217 -8.51 -24.04 8.97
C TYR A 217 -8.75 -24.70 10.33
N VAL A 218 -10.00 -24.97 10.72
CA VAL A 218 -10.33 -25.64 11.98
C VAL A 218 -9.75 -27.06 11.98
N GLY A 219 -8.98 -27.39 13.02
CA GLY A 219 -8.32 -28.68 13.15
C GLY A 219 -7.03 -28.84 12.33
N LEU A 220 -6.50 -27.75 11.76
CA LEU A 220 -5.24 -27.80 11.00
C LEU A 220 -4.05 -28.29 11.84
N TYR A 221 -4.03 -27.96 13.14
CA TYR A 221 -2.97 -28.39 14.06
C TYR A 221 -2.85 -29.92 14.17
N THR A 222 -3.95 -30.67 14.05
CA THR A 222 -3.91 -32.14 14.16
C THR A 222 -3.44 -32.82 12.88
N LYS A 223 -3.60 -32.17 11.72
CA LYS A 223 -3.17 -32.70 10.41
C LYS A 223 -1.75 -32.28 10.05
N ASP A 224 -1.45 -31.00 10.18
CA ASP A 224 -0.18 -30.39 9.78
C ASP A 224 0.27 -29.38 10.88
N PRO A 225 0.85 -29.84 12.00
CA PRO A 225 1.18 -28.98 13.14
C PRO A 225 2.22 -27.91 12.79
N PHE A 226 3.18 -28.23 11.90
CA PHE A 226 4.19 -27.27 11.44
C PHE A 226 3.57 -26.10 10.67
N LEU A 227 2.62 -26.38 9.77
CA LEU A 227 1.95 -25.34 8.98
C LEU A 227 1.03 -24.49 9.87
N ALA A 228 0.35 -25.11 10.83
CA ALA A 228 -0.47 -24.39 11.80
C ALA A 228 0.37 -23.45 12.68
N LEU A 229 1.51 -23.92 13.18
CA LEU A 229 2.41 -23.11 14.01
C LEU A 229 3.05 -21.97 13.23
N SER A 230 3.54 -22.21 12.00
CA SER A 230 4.12 -21.16 11.17
C SER A 230 3.09 -20.10 10.79
N LEU A 231 1.89 -20.51 10.39
CA LEU A 231 0.79 -19.60 10.10
C LEU A 231 0.41 -18.77 11.33
N ALA A 232 0.29 -19.41 12.50
CA ALA A 232 -0.03 -18.72 13.75
C ALA A 232 1.04 -17.69 14.12
N LEU A 233 2.33 -18.04 14.02
CA LEU A 233 3.43 -17.11 14.28
C LEU A 233 3.41 -15.92 13.31
N CYS A 234 3.23 -16.15 12.01
CA CYS A 234 3.18 -15.06 11.03
C CYS A 234 1.97 -14.14 11.22
N LEU A 235 0.78 -14.69 11.46
CA LEU A 235 -0.43 -13.89 11.71
C LEU A 235 -0.35 -13.13 13.04
N LEU A 236 0.20 -13.77 14.06
CA LEU A 236 0.41 -13.13 15.37
C LEU A 236 1.43 -11.99 15.25
N SER A 237 2.41 -12.13 14.37
CA SER A 237 3.41 -11.11 14.06
C SER A 237 2.86 -9.94 13.25
N LEU A 238 1.84 -10.19 12.42
CA LEU A 238 1.09 -9.16 11.69
C LEU A 238 0.22 -8.30 12.61
N ILE A 239 -0.11 -8.75 13.82
CA ILE A 239 -0.82 -7.89 14.76
C ILE A 239 0.18 -6.79 15.19
N PRO A 240 -0.16 -5.50 15.04
CA PRO A 240 0.69 -4.42 15.55
C PRO A 240 0.73 -4.53 17.07
N LYS A 241 1.77 -5.16 17.58
CA LYS A 241 1.91 -5.50 19.00
C LYS A 241 2.69 -4.47 19.81
N GLU A 242 3.45 -3.60 19.14
CA GLU A 242 4.47 -2.78 19.80
C GLU A 242 4.62 -1.39 19.17
N VAL A 243 3.51 -0.66 18.98
CA VAL A 243 3.55 0.80 18.69
C VAL A 243 3.13 1.63 19.92
N PHE A 244 2.94 0.99 21.09
CA PHE A 244 2.56 1.66 22.34
C PHE A 244 3.45 1.35 23.56
N LEU A 245 4.58 0.68 23.38
CA LEU A 245 5.56 0.45 24.45
C LEU A 245 6.93 0.93 24.00
N HIS A 246 7.08 2.27 23.93
CA HIS A 246 8.22 3.02 24.46
C HIS A 246 8.00 4.52 24.24
#